data_AF-A0A7S3FX88-F1
#
_entry.id   AF-A0A7S3FX88-F1
#
_cell.length_a   1.000
_cell.length_b   1.000
_cell.length_c   1.000
_cell.angle_alpha   90.00
_cell.angle_beta   90.00
_cell.angle_gamma   90.00
#
_symmetry.space_group_name_H-M   'P 1'
#
loop_
_entity.id
_entity.type
_entity.pdbx_description
1 polymer ?
#
loop_
_entity_poly.entity_id
_entity_poly.type
_entity_poly.pdbx_seq_one_letter_code
_entity_poly.pdbx_strand_id
1 'polypeptide(L)'
;MAQDFRSKFRFGRETRATCEDSINKVASPESGCEGPLGLRGVFIENIYGKFPEAMAWRLTAAISGAHTLGGAAPERSGYVGYWGSRDTTGKFDNDYFRSMLLKGWGPYHITEEGKPDKNEWYRIDAGSDPYTSHMQMMLDSDLCLAFRTGGPHPEQLLAKDSNCCAWIEPKIAFLDGEMGEFCGLPYKNTLATKPFKKFDCCGYQDQGNDIADCNDIRHPNGYAYDDVLDFAQNQDHFFEAYKLAWKIATENGHEKYLTPLYRPGVDVDLNALKGGHDAVTFTH
;
A
#
# COMPACT_ATOMS: atom_id res chain seq x y z
N MET A 1 9.58 -8.14 15.27
CA MET A 1 9.87 -7.65 13.92
C MET A 1 11.18 -6.87 13.79
N ALA A 2 11.39 -5.76 14.50
CA ALA A 2 12.62 -4.94 14.35
C ALA A 2 13.94 -5.74 14.51
N GLN A 3 13.98 -6.67 15.46
CA GLN A 3 15.13 -7.56 15.67
C GLN A 3 15.41 -8.48 14.47
N ASP A 4 14.39 -8.85 13.69
CA ASP A 4 14.51 -9.74 12.53
C ASP A 4 15.03 -8.99 11.28
N PHE A 5 14.63 -7.73 11.09
CA PHE A 5 15.29 -6.88 10.07
C PHE A 5 16.75 -6.63 10.42
N ARG A 6 17.03 -6.33 11.69
CA ARG A 6 18.38 -6.04 12.16
C ARG A 6 19.31 -7.25 12.02
N SER A 7 18.83 -8.47 12.32
CA SER A 7 19.61 -9.70 12.19
C SER A 7 19.90 -10.06 10.73
N LYS A 8 19.03 -9.67 9.80
CA LYS A 8 19.14 -9.95 8.36
C LYS A 8 19.85 -8.84 7.57
N PHE A 9 20.08 -7.68 8.19
CA PHE A 9 20.73 -6.54 7.53
C PHE A 9 22.20 -6.84 7.17
N ARG A 10 22.60 -6.41 5.98
CA ARG A 10 23.99 -6.46 5.51
C ARG A 10 24.46 -5.07 5.06
N PHE A 11 25.68 -4.72 5.42
CA PHE A 11 26.32 -3.43 5.11
C PHE A 11 27.45 -3.59 4.09
N GLY A 12 28.05 -2.48 3.67
CA GLY A 12 29.20 -2.48 2.75
C GLY A 12 28.87 -2.07 1.30
N ARG A 13 27.76 -1.36 1.06
CA ARG A 13 27.56 -0.68 -0.23
C ARG A 13 28.59 0.43 -0.38
N GLU A 14 29.19 0.53 -1.55
CA GLU A 14 30.06 1.64 -1.90
C GLU A 14 29.23 2.91 -2.13
N THR A 15 29.63 4.01 -1.51
CA THR A 15 28.98 5.32 -1.72
C THR A 15 29.49 5.90 -3.03
N ARG A 16 28.57 6.30 -3.92
CA ARG A 16 28.90 7.04 -5.14
C ARG A 16 28.58 8.52 -4.96
N ALA A 17 29.38 9.38 -5.58
CA ALA A 17 29.16 10.83 -5.54
C ALA A 17 27.95 11.28 -6.38
N THR A 18 27.61 10.51 -7.42
CA THR A 18 26.50 10.79 -8.34
C THR A 18 25.72 9.51 -8.67
N CYS A 19 24.45 9.70 -9.03
CA CYS A 19 23.51 8.63 -9.37
C CYS A 19 22.73 8.98 -10.65
N GLU A 20 23.41 9.35 -11.72
CA GLU A 20 22.76 9.78 -12.98
C GLU A 20 21.81 8.70 -13.54
N ASP A 21 22.17 7.43 -13.33
CA ASP A 21 21.38 6.28 -13.74
C ASP A 21 20.11 6.05 -12.91
N SER A 22 19.78 6.85 -11.88
CA SER A 22 18.59 6.63 -11.03
C SER A 22 17.35 7.43 -11.46
N ILE A 23 17.47 8.33 -12.43
CA ILE A 23 16.36 9.16 -12.90
C ILE A 23 15.33 8.28 -13.61
N ASN A 24 14.03 8.53 -13.38
CA ASN A 24 12.89 7.84 -13.99
C ASN A 24 12.86 6.32 -13.75
N LYS A 25 13.37 5.85 -12.60
CA LYS A 25 13.32 4.42 -12.20
C LYS A 25 12.39 4.12 -11.02
N VAL A 26 11.68 5.13 -10.55
CA VAL A 26 10.68 4.98 -9.47
C VAL A 26 9.30 4.81 -10.07
N ALA A 27 8.46 4.02 -9.39
CA ALA A 27 7.08 3.83 -9.82
C ALA A 27 6.32 5.15 -9.76
N SER A 28 5.51 5.40 -10.80
CA SER A 28 4.59 6.52 -10.88
C SER A 28 3.25 6.10 -10.29
N PRO A 29 2.71 6.86 -9.32
CA PRO A 29 1.41 6.51 -8.75
C PRO A 29 0.25 6.58 -9.74
N GLU A 30 0.35 7.39 -10.80
CA GLU A 30 -0.67 7.53 -11.87
C GLU A 30 -0.62 6.40 -12.91
N SER A 31 0.45 5.58 -12.90
CA SER A 31 0.62 4.50 -13.89
C SER A 31 -0.04 3.19 -13.44
N GLY A 32 -0.59 3.14 -12.23
CA GLY A 32 -1.22 1.95 -11.69
C GLY A 32 -0.27 0.75 -11.69
N CYS A 33 -0.80 -0.39 -12.14
CA CYS A 33 -0.06 -1.65 -12.14
C CYS A 33 0.67 -1.90 -13.47
N GLU A 34 0.32 -1.22 -14.55
CA GLU A 34 0.85 -1.49 -15.90
C GLU A 34 1.84 -0.44 -16.41
N GLY A 35 2.49 -0.77 -17.54
CA GLY A 35 3.41 0.14 -18.20
C GLY A 35 4.80 0.21 -17.54
N PRO A 36 5.72 0.96 -18.16
CA PRO A 36 7.14 0.97 -17.77
C PRO A 36 7.39 1.64 -16.41
N LEU A 37 6.51 2.56 -15.99
CA LEU A 37 6.57 3.23 -14.69
C LEU A 37 5.49 2.75 -13.72
N GLY A 38 4.63 1.82 -14.09
CA GLY A 38 3.72 1.17 -13.15
C GLY A 38 4.43 0.08 -12.34
N LEU A 39 3.67 -0.58 -11.46
CA LEU A 39 4.23 -1.63 -10.61
C LEU A 39 4.84 -2.78 -11.40
N ARG A 40 4.29 -3.13 -12.57
CA ARG A 40 4.85 -4.17 -13.44
C ARG A 40 6.25 -3.83 -13.93
N GLY A 41 6.41 -2.67 -14.57
CA GLY A 41 7.72 -2.25 -15.08
C GLY A 41 8.76 -2.13 -13.96
N VAL A 42 8.41 -1.45 -12.87
CA VAL A 42 9.39 -1.15 -11.81
C VAL A 42 9.66 -2.32 -10.89
N PHE A 43 8.63 -2.99 -10.36
CA PHE A 43 8.82 -4.05 -9.38
C PHE A 43 8.88 -5.42 -10.01
N ILE A 44 7.91 -5.78 -10.85
CA ILE A 44 7.80 -7.14 -11.38
C ILE A 44 8.96 -7.44 -12.33
N GLU A 45 9.23 -6.55 -13.28
CA GLU A 45 10.25 -6.76 -14.31
C GLU A 45 11.66 -6.44 -13.80
N ASN A 46 11.85 -5.30 -13.13
CA ASN A 46 13.19 -4.80 -12.79
C ASN A 46 13.72 -5.27 -11.41
N ILE A 47 12.86 -5.47 -10.40
CA ILE A 47 13.30 -5.85 -9.04
C ILE A 47 13.10 -7.35 -8.80
N TYR A 48 11.95 -7.89 -9.19
CA TYR A 48 11.53 -9.25 -8.91
C TYR A 48 11.50 -10.16 -10.15
N GLY A 49 12.04 -9.72 -11.30
CA GLY A 49 11.94 -10.45 -12.56
C GLY A 49 12.63 -11.83 -12.58
N LYS A 50 13.42 -12.14 -11.55
CA LYS A 50 14.02 -13.47 -11.34
C LYS A 50 13.08 -14.48 -10.65
N PHE A 51 11.93 -14.03 -10.15
CA PHE A 51 10.94 -14.86 -9.48
C PHE A 51 9.79 -15.20 -10.45
N PRO A 52 9.05 -16.31 -10.22
CA PRO A 52 7.79 -16.54 -10.92
C PRO A 52 6.84 -15.36 -10.76
N GLU A 53 6.05 -15.04 -11.79
CA GLU A 53 5.20 -13.84 -11.81
C GLU A 53 4.28 -13.72 -10.59
N ALA A 54 3.66 -14.83 -10.16
CA ALA A 54 2.85 -14.85 -8.93
C ALA A 54 3.64 -14.44 -7.67
N MET A 55 4.88 -14.92 -7.53
CA MET A 55 5.75 -14.51 -6.41
C MET A 55 6.19 -13.04 -6.55
N ALA A 56 6.46 -12.57 -7.77
CA ALA A 56 6.81 -11.18 -8.00
C ALA A 56 5.68 -10.23 -7.59
N TRP A 57 4.42 -10.56 -7.92
CA TRP A 57 3.25 -9.81 -7.46
C TRP A 57 3.08 -9.85 -5.95
N ARG A 58 3.24 -11.03 -5.33
CA ARG A 58 3.25 -11.15 -3.87
C ARG A 58 4.27 -10.25 -3.19
N LEU A 59 5.51 -10.24 -3.69
CA LEU A 59 6.58 -9.39 -3.14
C LEU A 59 6.33 -7.91 -3.40
N THR A 60 5.68 -7.57 -4.51
CA THR A 60 5.28 -6.20 -4.86
C THR A 60 4.18 -5.70 -3.94
N ALA A 61 3.11 -6.48 -3.75
CA ALA A 61 2.06 -6.17 -2.78
C ALA A 61 2.64 -6.04 -1.36
N ALA A 62 3.54 -6.96 -0.98
CA ALA A 62 4.19 -6.90 0.32
C ALA A 62 4.97 -5.60 0.49
N ILE A 63 5.88 -5.22 -0.41
CA ILE A 63 6.67 -3.99 -0.23
C ILE A 63 5.79 -2.73 -0.23
N SER A 64 4.69 -2.70 -1.01
CA SER A 64 3.70 -1.61 -0.97
C SER A 64 3.02 -1.48 0.39
N GLY A 65 2.92 -2.57 1.17
CA GLY A 65 2.44 -2.57 2.55
C GLY A 65 3.20 -1.62 3.50
N ALA A 66 4.37 -1.12 3.12
CA ALA A 66 5.04 -0.02 3.82
C ALA A 66 4.15 1.23 3.99
N HIS A 67 3.16 1.42 3.10
CA HIS A 67 2.21 2.53 3.14
C HIS A 67 1.31 2.56 4.38
N THR A 68 1.28 1.52 5.23
CA THR A 68 0.71 1.64 6.59
C THR A 68 1.40 2.74 7.44
N LEU A 69 2.63 3.12 7.07
CA LEU A 69 3.42 4.15 7.72
C LEU A 69 3.27 5.52 7.04
N GLY A 70 2.68 6.48 7.76
CA GLY A 70 2.66 7.88 7.37
C GLY A 70 1.56 8.22 6.36
N GLY A 71 1.83 9.21 5.50
CA GLY A 71 0.87 9.78 4.55
C GLY A 71 1.58 10.54 3.43
N ALA A 72 0.80 10.97 2.44
CA ALA A 72 1.22 11.82 1.34
C ALA A 72 1.04 13.30 1.68
N ALA A 73 1.95 14.13 1.15
CA ALA A 73 1.93 15.57 1.34
C ALA A 73 2.03 16.29 -0.02
N PRO A 74 1.17 17.29 -0.30
CA PRO A 74 1.14 18.01 -1.57
C PRO A 74 2.50 18.55 -2.01
N GLU A 75 3.28 19.08 -1.07
CA GLU A 75 4.57 19.73 -1.35
C GLU A 75 5.67 18.73 -1.75
N ARG A 76 5.45 17.43 -1.55
CA ARG A 76 6.42 16.37 -1.83
C ARG A 76 6.05 15.55 -3.06
N SER A 77 4.78 15.19 -3.20
CA SER A 77 4.32 14.25 -4.23
C SER A 77 3.16 14.78 -5.07
N GLY A 78 2.51 15.86 -4.65
CA GLY A 78 1.26 16.34 -5.24
C GLY A 78 0.00 15.60 -4.77
N TYR A 79 0.14 14.58 -3.93
CA TYR A 79 -0.95 13.80 -3.31
C TYR A 79 -1.15 14.19 -1.85
N VAL A 80 -2.31 13.90 -1.26
CA VAL A 80 -2.62 14.31 0.11
C VAL A 80 -3.42 13.27 0.87
N GLY A 81 -3.05 13.03 2.12
CA GLY A 81 -3.81 12.16 3.02
C GLY A 81 -3.02 10.94 3.49
N TYR A 82 -3.72 9.96 4.02
CA TYR A 82 -3.14 8.82 4.73
C TYR A 82 -3.71 7.51 4.23
N TRP A 83 -2.89 6.46 4.13
CA TRP A 83 -3.39 5.13 3.76
C TRP A 83 -4.15 4.43 4.90
N GLY A 84 -3.88 4.82 6.16
CA GLY A 84 -4.44 4.24 7.38
C GLY A 84 -5.36 5.19 8.15
N SER A 85 -6.03 4.67 9.17
CA SER A 85 -6.78 5.49 10.14
C SER A 85 -5.84 6.21 11.11
N ARG A 86 -6.32 7.21 11.86
CA ARG A 86 -5.50 7.94 12.85
C ARG A 86 -4.80 7.00 13.84
N ASP A 87 -5.46 5.92 14.24
CA ASP A 87 -4.95 4.98 15.24
C ASP A 87 -3.99 3.94 14.67
N THR A 88 -3.98 3.73 13.35
CA THR A 88 -3.13 2.74 12.66
C THR A 88 -1.98 3.39 11.90
N THR A 89 -2.14 4.63 11.43
CA THR A 89 -1.08 5.39 10.75
C THR A 89 0.18 5.45 11.62
N GLY A 90 1.28 4.92 11.07
CA GLY A 90 2.58 4.89 11.75
C GLY A 90 2.83 3.63 12.59
N LYS A 91 1.87 2.69 12.64
CA LYS A 91 2.10 1.32 13.09
C LYS A 91 2.41 0.46 11.89
N PHE A 92 3.43 -0.38 11.99
CA PHE A 92 3.74 -1.32 10.93
C PHE A 92 2.93 -2.60 11.12
N ASP A 93 1.71 -2.61 10.56
CA ASP A 93 0.72 -3.68 10.62
C ASP A 93 0.08 -3.91 9.22
N ASN A 94 -0.94 -4.76 9.15
CA ASN A 94 -1.64 -5.06 7.88
C ASN A 94 -2.82 -4.13 7.57
N ASP A 95 -2.96 -2.97 8.24
CA ASP A 95 -4.10 -2.06 8.05
C ASP A 95 -4.19 -1.50 6.63
N TYR A 96 -3.07 -1.37 5.92
CA TYR A 96 -3.04 -0.99 4.50
C TYR A 96 -3.89 -1.94 3.64
N PHE A 97 -3.68 -3.26 3.76
CA PHE A 97 -4.43 -4.27 2.99
C PHE A 97 -5.87 -4.36 3.45
N ARG A 98 -6.11 -4.28 4.78
CA ARG A 98 -7.46 -4.21 5.33
C ARG A 98 -8.23 -3.01 4.79
N SER A 99 -7.57 -1.85 4.70
CA SER A 99 -8.16 -0.61 4.19
C SER A 99 -8.58 -0.72 2.74
N MET A 100 -7.80 -1.38 1.89
CA MET A 100 -8.21 -1.62 0.49
C MET A 100 -9.52 -2.40 0.41
N LEU A 101 -9.68 -3.44 1.22
CA LEU A 101 -10.78 -4.41 1.09
C LEU A 101 -12.02 -4.06 1.93
N LEU A 102 -11.84 -3.31 3.03
CA LEU A 102 -12.90 -3.06 4.02
C LEU A 102 -13.49 -1.65 3.93
N LYS A 103 -13.02 -0.80 3.01
CA LYS A 103 -13.48 0.58 2.83
C LYS A 103 -14.00 0.80 1.41
N GLY A 104 -14.88 1.77 1.25
CA GLY A 104 -15.33 2.23 -0.06
C GLY A 104 -14.47 3.36 -0.59
N TRP A 105 -14.00 3.24 -1.83
CA TRP A 105 -13.10 4.19 -2.46
C TRP A 105 -13.74 4.83 -3.71
N GLY A 106 -13.64 6.15 -3.82
CA GLY A 106 -14.08 6.92 -4.99
C GLY A 106 -12.93 7.75 -5.57
N PRO A 107 -12.94 8.03 -6.88
CA PRO A 107 -11.90 8.84 -7.52
C PRO A 107 -11.99 10.29 -7.05
N TYR A 108 -10.87 10.97 -6.89
CA TYR A 108 -10.85 12.42 -6.89
C TYR A 108 -9.61 13.01 -7.53
N HIS A 109 -9.85 14.17 -8.12
CA HIS A 109 -8.92 14.91 -8.94
C HIS A 109 -8.41 16.13 -8.14
N ILE A 110 -7.14 16.11 -7.80
CA ILE A 110 -6.47 17.23 -7.14
C ILE A 110 -6.24 18.30 -8.21
N THR A 111 -7.12 19.30 -8.19
CA THR A 111 -7.11 20.42 -9.13
C THR A 111 -6.71 21.68 -8.37
N GLU A 112 -5.41 22.01 -8.38
CA GLU A 112 -4.88 23.26 -7.82
C GLU A 112 -4.15 24.04 -8.91
N GLU A 113 -4.45 25.33 -9.02
CA GLU A 113 -3.88 26.19 -10.07
C GLU A 113 -2.34 26.20 -10.00
N GLY A 114 -1.69 25.80 -11.09
CA GLY A 114 -0.23 25.74 -11.21
C GLY A 114 0.42 24.45 -10.70
N LYS A 115 -0.35 23.45 -10.24
CA LYS A 115 0.18 22.11 -9.91
C LYS A 115 -0.17 21.08 -11.00
N PRO A 116 0.62 20.00 -11.15
CA PRO A 116 0.28 18.92 -12.06
C PRO A 116 -1.06 18.30 -11.67
N ASP A 117 -1.90 17.97 -12.66
CA ASP A 117 -3.12 17.20 -12.43
C ASP A 117 -2.75 15.86 -11.80
N LYS A 118 -3.23 15.65 -10.57
CA LYS A 118 -3.03 14.42 -9.79
C LYS A 118 -4.36 13.76 -9.51
N ASN A 119 -4.38 12.44 -9.58
CA ASN A 119 -5.56 11.63 -9.40
C ASN A 119 -5.28 10.58 -8.33
N GLU A 120 -6.15 10.51 -7.33
CA GLU A 120 -6.06 9.50 -6.29
C GLU A 120 -7.47 9.05 -5.88
N TRP A 121 -7.55 8.05 -5.02
CA TRP A 121 -8.78 7.50 -4.51
C TRP A 121 -8.97 7.91 -3.06
N TYR A 122 -10.18 8.31 -2.70
CA TYR A 122 -10.52 8.79 -1.37
C TYR A 122 -11.57 7.89 -0.77
N ARG A 123 -11.56 7.80 0.55
CA ARG A 123 -12.59 7.07 1.27
C ARG A 123 -13.93 7.81 1.15
N ILE A 124 -14.97 7.13 0.67
CA ILE A 124 -16.32 7.70 0.42
C ILE A 124 -17.45 7.01 1.21
N ASP A 125 -17.10 6.10 2.13
CA ASP A 125 -18.04 5.36 2.95
C ASP A 125 -18.47 6.10 4.24
N ALA A 126 -19.23 5.43 5.12
CA ALA A 126 -19.76 6.01 6.36
C ALA A 126 -18.69 6.44 7.37
N GLY A 127 -17.46 5.95 7.24
CA GLY A 127 -16.31 6.39 8.04
C GLY A 127 -15.40 7.35 7.27
N SER A 128 -15.84 7.87 6.12
CA SER A 128 -15.18 9.01 5.50
C SER A 128 -15.23 10.21 6.43
N ASP A 129 -14.11 10.92 6.51
CA ASP A 129 -14.00 12.13 7.31
C ASP A 129 -13.54 13.30 6.41
N PRO A 130 -14.43 13.78 5.52
CA PRO A 130 -14.09 14.82 4.56
C PRO A 130 -13.89 16.20 5.23
N TYR A 131 -14.21 16.32 6.52
CA TYR A 131 -14.19 17.58 7.26
C TYR A 131 -13.05 17.69 8.28
N THR A 132 -12.19 16.67 8.43
CA THR A 132 -10.99 16.77 9.27
C THR A 132 -9.68 16.69 8.50
N SER A 133 -8.59 16.94 9.21
CA SER A 133 -7.22 16.85 8.71
C SER A 133 -6.71 15.45 8.39
N HIS A 134 -7.51 14.38 8.55
CA HIS A 134 -7.08 12.99 8.34
C HIS A 134 -7.89 12.32 7.23
N MET A 135 -7.80 12.92 6.06
CA MET A 135 -8.33 12.34 4.84
C MET A 135 -7.59 11.04 4.50
N GLN A 136 -8.36 10.00 4.17
CA GLN A 136 -7.81 8.71 3.80
C GLN A 136 -7.79 8.55 2.29
N MET A 137 -6.68 8.03 1.78
CA MET A 137 -6.43 7.93 0.34
C MET A 137 -5.77 6.60 -0.05
N MET A 138 -5.87 6.27 -1.34
CA MET A 138 -5.11 5.24 -2.05
C MET A 138 -4.66 5.80 -3.39
N LEU A 139 -3.46 5.46 -3.84
CA LEU A 139 -2.98 5.80 -5.19
C LEU A 139 -3.51 4.79 -6.22
N ASP A 140 -3.48 5.11 -7.52
CA ASP A 140 -3.84 4.11 -8.56
C ASP A 140 -2.93 2.87 -8.45
N SER A 141 -1.64 3.09 -8.14
CA SER A 141 -0.68 2.01 -7.90
C SER A 141 -1.01 1.16 -6.67
N ASP A 142 -1.73 1.70 -5.69
CA ASP A 142 -2.18 0.92 -4.53
C ASP A 142 -3.43 0.11 -4.90
N LEU A 143 -4.45 0.80 -5.42
CA LEU A 143 -5.77 0.22 -5.62
C LEU A 143 -5.78 -0.85 -6.73
N CYS A 144 -4.89 -0.74 -7.72
CA CYS A 144 -4.74 -1.74 -8.78
C CYS A 144 -4.31 -3.13 -8.27
N LEU A 145 -3.70 -3.21 -7.08
CA LEU A 145 -3.32 -4.49 -6.47
C LEU A 145 -4.56 -5.36 -6.17
N ALA A 146 -5.64 -4.72 -5.73
CA ALA A 146 -6.89 -5.40 -5.34
C ALA A 146 -7.99 -5.29 -6.41
N PHE A 147 -7.99 -4.23 -7.20
CA PHE A 147 -9.12 -3.88 -8.07
C PHE A 147 -8.72 -3.70 -9.55
N ARG A 148 -9.62 -4.16 -10.42
CA ARG A 148 -9.65 -3.90 -11.86
C ARG A 148 -11.11 -3.75 -12.30
N THR A 149 -11.32 -3.25 -13.51
CA THR A 149 -12.69 -3.09 -14.02
C THR A 149 -13.41 -4.43 -14.12
N GLY A 150 -14.72 -4.44 -13.85
CA GLY A 150 -15.54 -5.64 -14.01
C GLY A 150 -15.72 -6.02 -15.50
N GLY A 151 -16.12 -7.27 -15.75
CA GLY A 151 -16.47 -7.76 -17.09
C GLY A 151 -15.44 -8.70 -17.73
N PRO A 152 -15.64 -9.08 -19.01
CA PRO A 152 -14.84 -10.13 -19.68
C PRO A 152 -13.40 -9.69 -20.00
N HIS A 153 -13.14 -8.39 -20.04
CA HIS A 153 -11.83 -7.81 -20.33
C HIS A 153 -11.51 -6.76 -19.25
N PRO A 154 -11.08 -7.20 -18.06
CA PRO A 154 -10.76 -6.30 -16.98
C PRO A 154 -9.58 -5.41 -17.36
N GLU A 155 -9.70 -4.11 -17.11
CA GLU A 155 -8.65 -3.09 -17.29
C GLU A 155 -8.18 -2.61 -15.92
N GLN A 156 -7.00 -1.99 -15.85
CA GLN A 156 -6.55 -1.40 -14.59
C GLN A 156 -7.47 -0.24 -14.18
N LEU A 157 -7.67 -0.09 -12.88
CA LEU A 157 -8.52 0.95 -12.32
C LEU A 157 -7.69 2.21 -12.06
N LEU A 158 -7.96 3.29 -12.80
CA LEU A 158 -7.29 4.59 -12.66
C LEU A 158 -8.29 5.67 -12.27
N ALA A 159 -7.98 6.48 -11.26
CA ALA A 159 -8.87 7.51 -10.74
C ALA A 159 -9.24 8.54 -11.81
N LYS A 160 -8.29 8.88 -12.69
CA LYS A 160 -8.46 9.89 -13.74
C LYS A 160 -9.62 9.59 -14.71
N ASP A 161 -9.90 8.30 -14.95
CA ASP A 161 -10.87 7.81 -15.94
C ASP A 161 -12.12 7.20 -15.28
N SER A 162 -12.21 7.27 -13.95
CA SER A 162 -13.24 6.57 -13.17
C SER A 162 -14.34 7.50 -12.68
N ASN A 163 -15.57 6.98 -12.63
CA ASN A 163 -16.72 7.61 -11.95
C ASN A 163 -17.55 6.54 -11.24
N CYS A 164 -16.86 5.68 -10.49
CA CYS A 164 -17.39 4.48 -9.87
C CYS A 164 -16.89 4.36 -8.43
N CYS A 165 -17.42 3.39 -7.69
CA CYS A 165 -17.00 3.06 -6.33
C CYS A 165 -16.27 1.71 -6.32
N ALA A 166 -15.04 1.68 -5.81
CA ALA A 166 -14.29 0.45 -5.59
C ALA A 166 -14.57 -0.07 -4.18
N TRP A 167 -15.15 -1.27 -4.10
CA TRP A 167 -15.50 -1.98 -2.87
C TRP A 167 -15.75 -3.46 -3.19
N ILE A 168 -15.91 -4.30 -2.17
CA ILE A 168 -16.23 -5.73 -2.33
C ILE A 168 -17.37 -6.15 -1.40
N GLU A 169 -18.02 -7.28 -1.67
CA GLU A 169 -18.99 -7.81 -0.72
C GLU A 169 -18.29 -8.29 0.57
N PRO A 170 -18.82 -8.01 1.77
CA PRO A 170 -18.17 -8.38 3.04
C PRO A 170 -17.81 -9.86 3.16
N LYS A 171 -18.64 -10.74 2.59
CA LYS A 171 -18.41 -12.19 2.59
C LYS A 171 -17.16 -12.60 1.82
N ILE A 172 -16.71 -11.79 0.88
CA ILE A 172 -15.51 -12.03 0.09
C ILE A 172 -14.27 -11.56 0.84
N ALA A 173 -14.38 -10.47 1.59
CA ALA A 173 -13.27 -9.89 2.35
C ALA A 173 -12.78 -10.81 3.49
N PHE A 174 -13.72 -11.37 4.27
CA PHE A 174 -13.41 -12.24 5.41
C PHE A 174 -14.50 -13.30 5.56
N LEU A 175 -14.18 -14.54 5.21
CA LEU A 175 -15.13 -15.64 5.23
C LEU A 175 -15.52 -16.06 6.67
N ASP A 176 -14.62 -15.96 7.66
CA ASP A 176 -14.85 -16.47 9.03
C ASP A 176 -14.13 -15.67 10.15
N GLY A 177 -13.79 -14.40 9.93
CA GLY A 177 -13.02 -13.58 10.88
C GLY A 177 -13.76 -12.37 11.48
N GLU A 178 -13.25 -11.83 12.59
CA GLU A 178 -13.68 -10.52 13.08
C GLU A 178 -13.17 -9.41 12.14
N MET A 179 -14.08 -8.84 11.33
CA MET A 179 -13.76 -7.68 10.49
C MET A 179 -13.62 -6.38 11.31
N GLY A 180 -14.26 -6.31 12.48
CA GLY A 180 -14.36 -5.10 13.29
C GLY A 180 -15.29 -4.08 12.64
N GLU A 181 -14.83 -3.43 11.58
CA GLU A 181 -15.58 -2.45 10.79
C GLU A 181 -15.54 -2.78 9.30
N PHE A 182 -16.64 -2.51 8.62
CA PHE A 182 -16.77 -2.61 7.16
C PHE A 182 -17.47 -1.36 6.65
N CYS A 183 -16.87 -0.69 5.67
CA CYS A 183 -17.30 0.60 5.13
C CYS A 183 -17.64 1.64 6.21
N GLY A 184 -16.82 1.67 7.27
CA GLY A 184 -16.99 2.58 8.41
C GLY A 184 -18.13 2.26 9.36
N LEU A 185 -18.78 1.11 9.21
CA LEU A 185 -19.82 0.64 10.10
C LEU A 185 -19.34 -0.58 10.90
N PRO A 186 -19.68 -0.70 12.21
CA PRO A 186 -19.37 -1.89 12.98
C PRO A 186 -19.93 -3.15 12.31
N TYR A 187 -19.05 -4.09 11.97
CA TYR A 187 -19.45 -5.36 11.39
C TYR A 187 -19.86 -6.32 12.49
N LYS A 188 -21.17 -6.45 12.72
CA LYS A 188 -21.71 -7.52 13.57
C LYS A 188 -21.95 -8.74 12.68
N ASN A 189 -21.22 -9.82 12.95
CA ASN A 189 -21.34 -11.15 12.29
C ASN A 189 -22.77 -11.76 12.36
N THR A 190 -23.71 -11.09 13.04
CA THR A 190 -25.13 -11.39 12.92
C THR A 190 -25.66 -10.91 11.56
N LEU A 191 -25.56 -11.76 10.55
CA LEU A 191 -26.30 -11.78 9.27
C LEU A 191 -27.85 -11.69 9.43
N ALA A 192 -28.37 -11.32 10.59
CA ALA A 192 -29.73 -11.58 11.02
C ALA A 192 -30.69 -10.38 10.95
N THR A 193 -30.27 -9.15 10.64
CA THR A 193 -31.25 -8.04 10.64
C THR A 193 -31.22 -7.06 9.46
N LYS A 194 -30.08 -6.81 8.79
CA LYS A 194 -30.05 -6.03 7.54
C LYS A 194 -28.89 -6.46 6.63
N PRO A 195 -29.11 -6.74 5.34
CA PRO A 195 -28.02 -6.95 4.40
C PRO A 195 -27.21 -5.65 4.27
N PHE A 196 -25.87 -5.77 4.26
CA PHE A 196 -24.97 -4.66 3.96
C PHE A 196 -25.33 -4.11 2.57
N LYS A 197 -25.58 -2.81 2.46
CA LYS A 197 -26.01 -2.21 1.20
C LYS A 197 -24.80 -1.54 0.55
N LYS A 198 -24.75 -1.57 -0.79
CA LYS A 198 -23.81 -0.77 -1.59
C LYS A 198 -23.72 0.69 -1.11
N PHE A 199 -24.87 1.26 -0.72
CA PHE A 199 -24.96 2.62 -0.17
C PHE A 199 -24.06 2.85 1.06
N ASP A 200 -23.81 1.83 1.88
CA ASP A 200 -22.96 1.95 3.06
C ASP A 200 -21.48 2.18 2.69
N CYS A 201 -21.03 1.67 1.53
CA CYS A 201 -19.68 1.87 0.99
C CYS A 201 -19.58 3.04 0.00
N CYS A 202 -20.63 3.27 -0.78
CA CYS A 202 -20.58 4.11 -1.99
C CYS A 202 -21.56 5.28 -1.97
N GLY A 203 -22.34 5.47 -0.90
CA GLY A 203 -23.47 6.39 -0.89
C GLY A 203 -23.37 7.56 0.07
N TYR A 204 -22.33 7.63 0.91
CA TYR A 204 -22.30 8.60 2.00
C TYR A 204 -22.01 10.04 1.55
N GLN A 205 -21.20 10.23 0.50
CA GLN A 205 -20.86 11.58 0.00
C GLN A 205 -21.82 12.11 -1.09
N ASP A 206 -22.54 11.22 -1.80
CA ASP A 206 -23.33 11.60 -2.99
C ASP A 206 -24.86 11.54 -2.82
N GLN A 207 -25.36 11.52 -1.57
CA GLN A 207 -26.78 11.74 -1.20
C GLN A 207 -27.85 11.09 -2.13
N GLY A 208 -27.61 9.90 -2.66
CA GLY A 208 -28.64 9.13 -3.40
C GLY A 208 -28.40 8.88 -4.89
N ASN A 209 -27.24 9.22 -5.45
CA ASN A 209 -26.86 8.72 -6.77
C ASN A 209 -26.37 7.26 -6.67
N ASP A 210 -26.88 6.40 -7.54
CA ASP A 210 -26.41 5.01 -7.69
C ASP A 210 -25.08 5.00 -8.46
N ILE A 211 -23.98 5.29 -7.75
CA ILE A 211 -22.61 5.23 -8.31
C ILE A 211 -22.32 3.80 -8.74
N ALA A 212 -21.85 3.56 -9.97
CA ALA A 212 -21.57 2.21 -10.45
C ALA A 212 -20.44 1.52 -9.65
N ASP A 213 -20.42 0.20 -9.60
CA ASP A 213 -19.29 -0.54 -9.01
C ASP A 213 -18.09 -0.48 -9.97
N CYS A 214 -16.90 -0.22 -9.46
CA CYS A 214 -15.69 -0.20 -10.29
C CYS A 214 -15.27 -1.59 -10.75
N ASN A 215 -15.56 -2.61 -9.94
CA ASN A 215 -15.08 -3.98 -10.09
C ASN A 215 -16.22 -4.99 -9.97
N ASP A 216 -15.94 -6.27 -10.27
CA ASP A 216 -16.81 -7.35 -9.80
C ASP A 216 -16.67 -7.42 -8.27
N ILE A 217 -17.71 -7.03 -7.54
CA ILE A 217 -17.72 -6.97 -6.07
C ILE A 217 -17.68 -8.36 -5.43
N ARG A 218 -17.95 -9.43 -6.19
CA ARG A 218 -17.91 -10.83 -5.76
C ARG A 218 -16.65 -11.55 -6.17
N HIS A 219 -16.05 -11.12 -7.28
CA HIS A 219 -14.82 -11.69 -7.83
C HIS A 219 -13.83 -10.57 -8.21
N PRO A 220 -13.39 -9.75 -7.23
CA PRO A 220 -12.31 -8.80 -7.46
C PRO A 220 -11.08 -9.52 -8.00
N ASN A 221 -10.39 -8.88 -8.95
CA ASN A 221 -9.39 -9.52 -9.80
C ASN A 221 -8.18 -8.60 -10.05
N GLY A 222 -7.85 -7.74 -9.08
CA GLY A 222 -6.59 -6.99 -9.07
C GLY A 222 -5.37 -7.87 -9.25
N TYR A 223 -4.25 -7.26 -9.66
CA TYR A 223 -3.04 -7.99 -10.06
C TYR A 223 -2.44 -8.87 -8.94
N ALA A 224 -2.67 -8.49 -7.68
CA ALA A 224 -2.21 -9.21 -6.51
C ALA A 224 -3.36 -9.49 -5.53
N TYR A 225 -4.60 -9.63 -6.03
CA TYR A 225 -5.80 -9.69 -5.18
C TYR A 225 -5.70 -10.79 -4.11
N ASP A 226 -5.32 -12.01 -4.50
CA ASP A 226 -5.20 -13.14 -3.56
C ASP A 226 -4.15 -12.86 -2.46
N ASP A 227 -3.05 -12.19 -2.80
CA ASP A 227 -2.02 -11.81 -1.83
C ASP A 227 -2.48 -10.66 -0.92
N VAL A 228 -3.21 -9.68 -1.46
CA VAL A 228 -3.83 -8.60 -0.66
C VAL A 228 -4.83 -9.19 0.34
N LEU A 229 -5.65 -10.15 -0.09
CA LEU A 229 -6.59 -10.86 0.77
C LEU A 229 -5.86 -11.65 1.86
N ASP A 230 -4.84 -12.42 1.49
CA ASP A 230 -3.99 -13.16 2.42
C ASP A 230 -3.37 -12.23 3.48
N PHE A 231 -2.80 -11.11 3.06
CA PHE A 231 -2.18 -10.14 3.97
C PHE A 231 -3.19 -9.41 4.86
N ALA A 232 -4.38 -9.08 4.35
CA ALA A 232 -5.45 -8.48 5.14
C ALA A 232 -5.96 -9.43 6.24
N GLN A 233 -5.99 -10.73 5.95
CA GLN A 233 -6.45 -11.78 6.89
C GLN A 233 -5.34 -12.26 7.84
N ASN A 234 -4.08 -12.23 7.41
CA ASN A 234 -2.96 -12.79 8.15
C ASN A 234 -1.74 -11.85 8.12
N GLN A 235 -1.56 -11.14 9.23
CA GLN A 235 -0.45 -10.22 9.41
C GLN A 235 0.93 -10.93 9.38
N ASP A 236 1.03 -12.16 9.88
CA ASP A 236 2.30 -12.88 9.86
C ASP A 236 2.71 -13.23 8.43
N HIS A 237 1.76 -13.59 7.57
CA HIS A 237 2.03 -13.81 6.14
C HIS A 237 2.53 -12.54 5.46
N PHE A 238 1.92 -11.38 5.77
CA PHE A 238 2.41 -10.09 5.32
C PHE A 238 3.85 -9.85 5.80
N PHE A 239 4.14 -10.03 7.08
CA PHE A 239 5.46 -9.78 7.64
C PHE A 239 6.53 -10.70 7.04
N GLU A 240 6.24 -11.99 6.82
CA GLU A 240 7.18 -12.90 6.15
C GLU A 240 7.48 -12.46 4.71
N ALA A 241 6.45 -12.12 3.94
CA ALA A 241 6.62 -11.64 2.57
C ALA A 241 7.38 -10.30 2.52
N TYR A 242 7.03 -9.36 3.41
CA TYR A 242 7.68 -8.05 3.48
C TYR A 242 9.17 -8.17 3.80
N LYS A 243 9.55 -9.04 4.74
CA LYS A 243 10.97 -9.26 5.08
C LYS A 243 11.77 -9.73 3.88
N LEU A 244 11.20 -10.62 3.07
CA LEU A 244 11.85 -11.08 1.84
C LEU A 244 11.93 -9.95 0.81
N ALA A 245 10.83 -9.24 0.58
CA ALA A 245 10.77 -8.12 -0.35
C ALA A 245 11.77 -7.02 0.02
N TRP A 246 11.83 -6.61 1.29
CA TRP A 246 12.79 -5.64 1.83
C TRP A 246 14.25 -6.10 1.69
N LYS A 247 14.51 -7.39 1.96
CA LYS A 247 15.85 -7.98 1.79
C LYS A 247 16.30 -7.96 0.34
N ILE A 248 15.38 -8.00 -0.62
CA ILE A 248 15.69 -7.88 -2.05
C ILE A 248 15.82 -6.40 -2.44
N ALA A 249 14.97 -5.51 -1.94
CA ALA A 249 15.00 -4.09 -2.26
C ALA A 249 16.30 -3.40 -1.77
N THR A 250 16.71 -3.70 -0.54
CA THR A 250 18.10 -3.55 -0.13
C THR A 250 18.88 -4.71 -0.75
N GLU A 251 20.17 -4.74 -1.01
CA GLU A 251 20.90 -5.93 -1.54
C GLU A 251 20.81 -6.21 -3.05
N ASN A 252 19.70 -6.00 -3.77
CA ASN A 252 19.65 -6.32 -5.21
C ASN A 252 20.78 -5.63 -6.01
N GLY A 253 21.60 -6.41 -6.71
CA GLY A 253 22.78 -5.94 -7.45
C GLY A 253 24.05 -5.79 -6.61
N HIS A 254 23.97 -6.06 -5.30
CA HIS A 254 25.07 -5.91 -4.34
C HIS A 254 25.36 -7.19 -3.55
N GLU A 255 24.63 -8.29 -3.79
CA GLU A 255 24.58 -9.46 -2.90
C GLU A 255 25.95 -10.11 -2.65
N LYS A 256 26.88 -10.00 -3.60
CA LYS A 256 28.19 -10.67 -3.57
C LYS A 256 29.20 -10.05 -2.59
N TYR A 257 29.03 -8.79 -2.22
CA TYR A 257 30.03 -8.05 -1.41
C TYR A 257 29.49 -7.47 -0.11
N LEU A 258 28.19 -7.64 0.18
CA LEU A 258 27.63 -7.19 1.44
C LEU A 258 28.04 -8.08 2.62
N THR A 259 28.33 -7.46 3.76
CA THR A 259 28.72 -8.13 5.00
C THR A 259 27.56 -8.15 6.00
N PRO A 260 27.20 -9.30 6.60
CA PRO A 260 26.19 -9.36 7.67
C PRO A 260 26.54 -8.48 8.86
N LEU A 261 25.54 -7.76 9.39
CA LEU A 261 25.70 -6.97 10.61
C LEU A 261 25.99 -7.86 11.82
N TYR A 262 25.32 -9.02 11.91
CA TYR A 262 25.54 -10.03 12.94
C TYR A 262 26.20 -11.26 12.34
N ARG A 263 27.29 -11.73 12.98
CA ARG A 263 27.91 -13.03 12.70
C ARG A 263 27.61 -13.98 13.85
N PRO A 264 27.01 -15.17 13.61
CA PRO A 264 26.86 -16.16 14.66
C PRO A 264 28.23 -16.49 15.29
N GLY A 265 28.34 -16.34 16.61
CA GLY A 265 29.58 -16.62 17.36
C GLY A 265 30.55 -15.44 17.53
N VAL A 266 30.18 -14.22 17.10
CA VAL A 266 30.91 -12.99 17.44
C VAL A 266 29.96 -12.07 18.19
N ASP A 267 30.16 -11.92 19.50
CA ASP A 267 29.45 -10.93 20.29
C ASP A 267 29.83 -9.53 19.77
N VAL A 268 28.91 -8.91 19.05
CA VAL A 268 29.04 -7.51 18.66
C VAL A 268 28.72 -6.68 19.90
N ASP A 269 29.70 -5.99 20.46
CA ASP A 269 29.48 -5.05 21.56
C ASP A 269 28.52 -3.94 21.11
N LEU A 270 27.29 -4.04 21.58
CA LEU A 270 26.21 -3.12 21.25
C LEU A 270 26.47 -1.70 21.79
N ASN A 271 27.40 -1.52 22.72
CA ASN A 271 27.79 -0.20 23.22
C ASN A 271 28.70 0.55 22.24
N ALA A 272 29.44 -0.15 21.38
CA ALA A 272 30.29 0.48 20.37
C ALA A 272 29.50 1.23 19.29
N LEU A 273 28.22 0.87 19.07
CA LEU A 273 27.33 1.53 18.11
C LEU A 273 26.64 2.80 18.67
N LYS A 274 26.76 3.08 19.98
CA LYS A 274 26.18 4.27 20.62
C LYS A 274 27.14 5.48 20.65
N GLY A 275 28.40 5.31 20.26
CA GLY A 275 29.45 6.32 20.40
C GLY A 275 29.56 7.38 19.30
N GLY A 276 28.56 7.54 18.42
CA GLY A 276 28.61 8.47 17.28
C GLY A 276 27.80 9.76 17.43
N HIS A 277 27.38 10.13 18.64
CA HIS A 277 26.76 11.43 18.91
C HIS A 277 27.83 12.46 19.28
N ASP A 278 28.64 12.85 18.30
CA ASP A 278 29.27 14.17 18.38
C ASP A 278 28.18 15.20 18.07
N ALA A 279 27.81 15.94 19.12
CA ALA A 279 26.87 17.03 19.06
C ALA A 279 27.35 18.10 18.08
N VAL A 280 26.64 18.27 16.97
CA VAL A 280 26.72 19.49 16.17
C VAL A 280 25.98 20.58 16.95
N THR A 281 26.73 21.38 17.71
CA THR A 281 26.24 22.63 18.30
C THR A 281 25.97 23.63 17.19
N PHE A 282 24.71 24.01 17.00
CA PHE A 282 24.35 25.24 16.29
C PHE A 282 24.46 26.40 17.29
N THR A 283 25.44 27.27 17.08
CA THR A 283 25.44 28.61 17.69
C THR A 283 24.47 29.50 16.91
N HIS A 284 23.64 30.23 17.66
CA HIS A 284 22.66 31.23 17.19
C HIS A 284 23.27 32.33 16.32
#